data_AF-A0A5J4VZQ9-F1
#
_entry.id   AF-A0A5J4VZQ9-F1
#
_cell.length_a   1.000
_cell.length_b   1.000
_cell.length_c   1.000
_cell.angle_alpha   90.00
_cell.angle_beta   90.00
_cell.angle_gamma   90.00
#
_symmetry.space_group_name_H-M   'P 1'
#
loop_
_entity.id
_entity.type
_entity.pdbx_description
1 polymer ?
#
loop_
_entity_poly.entity_id
_entity_poly.type
_entity_poly.pdbx_seq_one_letter_code
_entity_poly.pdbx_strand_id
1 'polypeptide(L)'
;MIESYDENISDIGAEIMKKGISNKKKKEFSRQLCKQGGIIGRAASYLNQLQIDVPIESKHFQLNHLASSSSSSPFQTSFEQKVSIHAIINYVNVLQELVKCDTRQWDQNETEDLLDSLHYVLGIIGNNQKEEKQEDQENKFDQKEQINDEVEQDFDSMKQNIVNLLILLNSKGFIQGRKEKEKEKKEQNDRLNLIEEEKRNLEQRLNEQQQQIRQLEQQRREADERAQQSEQRSIESIQRAEQAEQQKNIAIEAKSKVELKNKDLEDKLTKVEKERKEADERTRKVEADKGNISQEKDKAKDEIIKIQKEKQELNEKITELGKPCTICSQIGKELIKVENGSDAQNKELRKNKDYLSGIISTSLQKKDELGRKQAINSGIAEALLHMFANQPLESITDEQASAFYQISFTNQENKLLIFDNKPYPALIRLLDHSNSSVVDRTITSITCILLCGLKIYPANTQHEHYGVMNKCEGINKIYALFKRINTLKHAKDLAAICIGLLFKASEITDYWMRCDIITHLKKLVYDSDEWMKNASRERLKGLAQNLVNKGEIEKGGFVIPE
;
A
#
# COMPACT_ATOMS: atom_id res chain seq x y z
N MET A 1 54.96 -18.43 -100.20
CA MET A 1 55.63 -18.07 -101.46
C MET A 1 56.79 -17.15 -101.13
N ILE A 2 58.04 -17.42 -101.48
CA ILE A 2 58.54 -18.49 -102.40
C ILE A 2 59.27 -19.59 -101.60
N GLU A 3 59.30 -20.81 -102.14
CA GLU A 3 59.92 -21.99 -101.54
C GLU A 3 61.34 -22.26 -102.09
N SER A 4 62.10 -23.07 -101.35
CA SER A 4 63.21 -23.94 -101.81
C SER A 4 63.99 -23.53 -103.08
N TYR A 5 65.15 -22.88 -102.89
CA TYR A 5 66.22 -22.79 -103.91
C TYR A 5 67.63 -23.16 -103.38
N ASP A 6 67.83 -23.33 -102.07
CA ASP A 6 69.16 -23.48 -101.45
C ASP A 6 69.84 -24.83 -101.74
N GLU A 7 69.13 -25.96 -101.61
CA GLU A 7 69.75 -27.30 -101.61
C GLU A 7 70.49 -27.62 -102.92
N ASN A 8 69.89 -27.27 -104.07
CA ASN A 8 70.45 -27.54 -105.40
C ASN A 8 71.67 -26.67 -105.75
N ILE A 9 71.98 -25.66 -104.93
CA ILE A 9 73.17 -24.81 -105.05
C ILE A 9 74.30 -25.32 -104.13
N SER A 10 73.96 -26.06 -103.06
CA SER A 10 74.90 -26.61 -102.09
C SER A 10 75.98 -27.48 -102.76
N ASP A 11 75.57 -28.45 -103.58
CA ASP A 11 76.49 -29.33 -104.30
C ASP A 11 77.38 -28.56 -105.30
N ILE A 12 76.81 -27.59 -106.02
CA ILE A 12 77.55 -26.77 -107.00
C ILE A 12 78.60 -25.90 -106.28
N GLY A 13 78.24 -25.30 -105.14
CA GLY A 13 79.14 -24.52 -104.31
C GLY A 13 80.28 -25.38 -103.75
N ALA A 14 79.96 -26.52 -103.15
CA ALA A 14 80.94 -27.46 -102.60
C ALA A 14 81.86 -28.05 -103.68
N GLU A 15 81.34 -28.38 -104.86
CA GLU A 15 82.15 -28.90 -105.96
C GLU A 15 83.10 -27.85 -106.53
N ILE A 16 82.68 -26.58 -106.64
CA ILE A 16 83.55 -25.50 -107.13
C ILE A 16 84.59 -25.09 -106.07
N MET A 17 84.26 -25.14 -104.77
CA MET A 17 85.24 -25.00 -103.69
C MET A 17 86.31 -26.10 -103.75
N LYS A 18 85.93 -27.37 -104.01
CA LYS A 18 86.88 -28.48 -104.20
C LYS A 18 87.71 -28.35 -105.48
N LYS A 19 87.10 -28.06 -106.63
CA LYS A 19 87.76 -28.04 -107.96
C LYS A 19 88.54 -26.76 -108.28
N GLY A 20 88.26 -25.65 -107.59
CA GLY A 20 88.86 -24.34 -107.88
C GLY A 20 88.28 -23.65 -109.13
N ILE A 21 88.43 -22.33 -109.21
CA ILE A 21 87.78 -21.52 -110.25
C ILE A 21 88.73 -21.23 -111.42
N SER A 22 88.42 -21.82 -112.58
CA SER A 22 89.06 -21.47 -113.86
C SER A 22 89.00 -19.95 -114.12
N ASN A 23 90.14 -19.35 -114.47
CA ASN A 23 90.29 -17.90 -114.67
C ASN A 23 89.27 -17.29 -115.65
N LYS A 24 88.74 -18.05 -116.62
CA LYS A 24 87.70 -17.59 -117.56
C LYS A 24 86.30 -17.43 -116.94
N LYS A 25 86.04 -17.91 -115.72
CA LYS A 25 84.72 -17.81 -115.04
C LYS A 25 84.71 -17.01 -113.73
N LYS A 26 85.86 -16.61 -113.17
CA LYS A 26 85.95 -15.92 -111.85
C LYS A 26 84.96 -14.77 -111.67
N LYS A 27 84.88 -13.85 -112.64
CA LYS A 27 84.04 -12.63 -112.55
C LYS A 27 82.52 -12.89 -112.60
N GLU A 28 82.12 -14.01 -113.20
CA GLU A 28 80.73 -14.50 -113.19
C GLU A 28 80.38 -15.05 -111.80
N PHE A 29 81.28 -15.87 -111.25
CA PHE A 29 81.06 -16.62 -110.01
C PHE A 29 81.04 -15.73 -108.77
N SER A 30 81.97 -14.76 -108.65
CA SER A 30 81.93 -13.76 -107.57
C SER A 30 80.60 -12.99 -107.54
N ARG A 31 80.01 -12.71 -108.71
CA ARG A 31 78.70 -12.03 -108.82
C ARG A 31 77.51 -12.89 -108.38
N GLN A 32 77.63 -14.21 -108.44
CA GLN A 32 76.61 -15.14 -107.96
C GLN A 32 76.70 -15.31 -106.44
N LEU A 33 77.89 -15.60 -105.91
CA LEU A 33 78.08 -15.83 -104.47
C LEU A 33 77.89 -14.58 -103.60
N CYS A 34 78.32 -13.38 -104.03
CA CYS A 34 78.18 -12.14 -103.25
C CYS A 34 76.73 -11.67 -102.99
N LYS A 35 75.72 -12.47 -103.34
CA LYS A 35 74.29 -12.20 -103.10
C LYS A 35 73.60 -13.26 -102.24
N GLN A 36 74.31 -14.27 -101.74
CA GLN A 36 73.72 -15.36 -100.94
C GLN A 36 74.25 -15.32 -99.51
N GLY A 37 73.33 -15.24 -98.54
CA GLY A 37 73.64 -15.21 -97.11
C GLY A 37 74.13 -16.56 -96.59
N GLY A 38 74.71 -16.57 -95.39
CA GLY A 38 75.20 -17.79 -94.76
C GLY A 38 76.41 -18.44 -95.46
N ILE A 39 77.00 -17.82 -96.49
CA ILE A 39 78.27 -18.31 -97.08
C ILE A 39 79.43 -18.14 -96.10
N ILE A 40 79.39 -17.10 -95.25
CA ILE A 40 80.46 -16.76 -94.31
C ILE A 40 80.39 -17.68 -93.10
N GLY A 41 79.19 -17.87 -92.52
CA GLY A 41 78.92 -18.85 -91.48
C GLY A 41 79.17 -20.30 -91.95
N ARG A 42 78.76 -20.66 -93.18
CA ARG A 42 79.11 -21.97 -93.78
C ARG A 42 80.62 -22.12 -94.01
N ALA A 43 81.34 -21.04 -94.34
CA ALA A 43 82.81 -21.05 -94.46
C ALA A 43 83.51 -21.21 -93.10
N ALA A 44 83.09 -20.47 -92.07
CA ALA A 44 83.58 -20.61 -90.70
C ALA A 44 83.34 -22.03 -90.17
N SER A 45 82.11 -22.53 -90.34
CA SER A 45 81.74 -23.89 -89.95
C SER A 45 82.56 -24.96 -90.68
N TYR A 46 82.78 -24.81 -91.99
CA TYR A 46 83.62 -25.72 -92.77
C TYR A 46 85.08 -25.69 -92.30
N LEU A 47 85.66 -24.50 -92.07
CA LEU A 47 87.02 -24.35 -91.56
C LEU A 47 87.20 -25.00 -90.18
N ASN A 48 86.21 -24.87 -89.28
CA ASN A 48 86.23 -25.51 -87.96
C ASN A 48 85.96 -27.03 -87.99
N GLN A 49 85.48 -27.58 -89.12
CA GLN A 49 85.32 -29.03 -89.33
C GLN A 49 86.57 -29.68 -89.95
N LEU A 50 87.62 -28.91 -90.28
CA LEU A 50 88.85 -29.43 -90.87
C LEU A 50 89.76 -30.09 -89.83
N GLN A 51 89.58 -31.39 -89.60
CA GLN A 51 90.68 -32.23 -89.13
C GLN A 51 91.67 -32.45 -90.29
N ILE A 52 92.83 -31.81 -90.21
CA ILE A 52 93.96 -32.01 -91.12
C ILE A 52 94.64 -33.34 -90.73
N ASP A 53 94.88 -34.22 -91.71
CA ASP A 53 95.52 -35.51 -91.44
C ASP A 53 97.02 -35.33 -91.17
N VAL A 54 97.41 -35.57 -89.91
CA VAL A 54 98.81 -35.69 -89.47
C VAL A 54 98.92 -37.05 -88.78
N PRO A 55 99.89 -37.91 -89.14
CA PRO A 55 100.07 -39.19 -88.48
C PRO A 55 100.62 -39.05 -87.04
N ILE A 56 100.41 -40.08 -86.21
CA ILE A 56 100.98 -40.35 -84.87
C ILE A 56 100.08 -40.06 -83.63
N GLU A 57 99.61 -41.16 -83.03
CA GLU A 57 99.38 -41.49 -81.60
C GLU A 57 98.82 -40.48 -80.55
N SER A 58 97.48 -40.45 -80.45
CA SER A 58 96.66 -40.63 -79.22
C SER A 58 96.99 -39.95 -77.86
N LYS A 59 95.96 -39.32 -77.23
CA LYS A 59 95.42 -39.69 -75.88
C LYS A 59 94.15 -38.93 -75.46
N HIS A 60 93.36 -39.55 -74.58
CA HIS A 60 92.12 -39.02 -73.96
C HIS A 60 92.38 -38.27 -72.64
N PHE A 61 91.41 -37.46 -72.17
CA PHE A 61 90.75 -37.73 -70.88
C PHE A 61 89.31 -37.14 -70.74
N GLN A 62 88.57 -37.56 -69.72
CA GLN A 62 87.15 -37.25 -69.41
C GLN A 62 87.04 -36.47 -68.07
N LEU A 63 86.13 -35.51 -67.83
CA LEU A 63 84.64 -35.55 -67.73
C LEU A 63 84.14 -36.28 -66.45
N ASN A 64 83.26 -35.64 -65.67
CA ASN A 64 82.22 -36.14 -64.73
C ASN A 64 82.09 -35.25 -63.47
N HIS A 65 80.97 -35.23 -62.71
CA HIS A 65 79.52 -35.19 -63.03
C HIS A 65 78.75 -35.07 -61.70
N LEU A 66 77.56 -34.43 -61.68
CA LEU A 66 76.41 -34.88 -60.86
C LEU A 66 75.11 -34.23 -61.33
N ALA A 67 74.05 -35.03 -61.46
CA ALA A 67 72.66 -34.62 -61.75
C ALA A 67 71.77 -35.04 -60.54
N SER A 68 70.44 -34.91 -60.48
CA SER A 68 69.36 -34.69 -61.45
C SER A 68 68.13 -34.14 -60.67
N SER A 69 66.91 -33.89 -61.17
CA SER A 69 66.21 -34.08 -62.45
C SER A 69 65.02 -33.08 -62.44
N SER A 70 64.21 -32.80 -63.48
CA SER A 70 64.15 -33.05 -64.94
C SER A 70 63.11 -32.02 -65.49
N SER A 71 62.77 -31.86 -66.77
CA SER A 71 63.03 -32.57 -68.05
C SER A 71 62.99 -31.52 -69.19
N SER A 72 63.14 -31.78 -70.50
CA SER A 72 63.24 -33.04 -71.25
C SER A 72 64.19 -32.88 -72.46
N SER A 73 63.69 -33.01 -73.70
CA SER A 73 64.44 -33.08 -74.98
C SER A 73 63.45 -33.30 -76.15
N PRO A 74 63.87 -33.50 -77.42
CA PRO A 74 65.21 -33.47 -78.04
C PRO A 74 65.28 -32.46 -79.25
N PHE A 75 66.33 -32.28 -80.08
CA PHE A 75 67.24 -33.23 -80.77
C PHE A 75 68.61 -32.61 -81.18
N GLN A 76 69.55 -33.46 -81.62
CA GLN A 76 70.90 -33.14 -82.13
C GLN A 76 71.17 -33.90 -83.45
N THR A 77 72.20 -33.51 -84.23
CA THR A 77 73.31 -34.38 -84.74
C THR A 77 74.28 -33.62 -85.68
N SER A 78 75.45 -34.22 -85.96
CA SER A 78 76.53 -33.72 -86.82
C SER A 78 77.27 -34.89 -87.52
N PHE A 79 78.11 -34.61 -88.54
CA PHE A 79 78.93 -35.61 -89.25
C PHE A 79 80.24 -35.00 -89.78
N GLU A 80 81.31 -35.80 -89.88
CA GLU A 80 82.67 -35.38 -90.28
C GLU A 80 83.07 -35.93 -91.67
N GLN A 81 83.94 -35.24 -92.41
CA GLN A 81 84.56 -35.73 -93.64
C GLN A 81 85.92 -35.06 -93.91
N LYS A 82 87.00 -35.83 -94.12
CA LYS A 82 88.37 -35.30 -94.32
C LYS A 82 88.56 -34.62 -95.70
N VAL A 83 89.49 -33.67 -95.77
CA VAL A 83 89.70 -32.75 -96.92
C VAL A 83 91.19 -32.52 -97.18
N SER A 84 91.61 -32.37 -98.45
CA SER A 84 93.01 -32.13 -98.83
C SER A 84 93.41 -30.64 -98.82
N ILE A 85 94.70 -30.37 -98.57
CA ILE A 85 95.29 -29.01 -98.44
C ILE A 85 94.96 -28.11 -99.65
N HIS A 86 95.18 -28.62 -100.87
CA HIS A 86 94.79 -27.98 -102.13
C HIS A 86 93.35 -27.42 -102.14
N ALA A 87 92.38 -28.16 -101.57
CA ALA A 87 90.98 -27.71 -101.50
C ALA A 87 90.80 -26.55 -100.50
N ILE A 88 91.57 -26.51 -99.41
CA ILE A 88 91.53 -25.40 -98.43
C ILE A 88 92.23 -24.16 -99.02
N ILE A 89 93.33 -24.32 -99.76
CA ILE A 89 93.96 -23.23 -100.52
C ILE A 89 92.96 -22.61 -101.52
N ASN A 90 92.23 -23.45 -102.27
CA ASN A 90 91.13 -22.99 -103.13
C ASN A 90 90.06 -22.23 -102.33
N TYR A 91 89.64 -22.76 -101.17
CA TYR A 91 88.63 -22.15 -100.30
C TYR A 91 89.03 -20.75 -99.82
N VAL A 92 90.26 -20.59 -99.31
CA VAL A 92 90.80 -19.31 -98.83
C VAL A 92 90.95 -18.32 -99.98
N ASN A 93 91.35 -18.78 -101.18
CA ASN A 93 91.40 -17.93 -102.37
C ASN A 93 90.01 -17.45 -102.83
N VAL A 94 88.96 -18.26 -102.68
CA VAL A 94 87.57 -17.82 -102.91
C VAL A 94 87.16 -16.77 -101.88
N LEU A 95 87.46 -16.99 -100.59
CA LEU A 95 87.16 -16.01 -99.53
C LEU A 95 87.89 -14.67 -99.75
N GLN A 96 89.14 -14.67 -100.20
CA GLN A 96 89.85 -13.43 -100.57
C GLN A 96 89.13 -12.65 -101.68
N GLU A 97 88.65 -13.31 -102.73
CA GLU A 97 87.90 -12.64 -103.82
C GLU A 97 86.51 -12.14 -103.36
N LEU A 98 85.89 -12.82 -102.38
CA LEU A 98 84.64 -12.35 -101.76
C LEU A 98 84.88 -11.11 -100.86
N VAL A 99 85.95 -11.06 -100.07
CA VAL A 99 86.29 -9.87 -99.26
C VAL A 99 86.71 -8.68 -100.12
N LYS A 100 87.27 -8.89 -101.32
CA LYS A 100 87.51 -7.83 -102.32
C LYS A 100 86.22 -7.20 -102.88
N CYS A 101 85.07 -7.87 -102.75
CA CYS A 101 83.76 -7.34 -103.14
C CYS A 101 83.17 -6.43 -102.04
N ASP A 102 81.90 -6.02 -102.20
CA ASP A 102 81.20 -5.19 -101.21
C ASP A 102 80.77 -6.03 -100.00
N THR A 103 81.46 -5.86 -98.88
CA THR A 103 81.29 -6.64 -97.64
C THR A 103 80.16 -6.11 -96.74
N ARG A 104 79.38 -5.13 -97.18
CA ARG A 104 78.25 -4.54 -96.41
C ARG A 104 77.10 -5.51 -96.12
N GLN A 105 77.03 -6.64 -96.82
CA GLN A 105 76.00 -7.67 -96.64
C GLN A 105 76.48 -8.86 -95.79
N TRP A 106 77.67 -8.77 -95.19
CA TRP A 106 78.21 -9.79 -94.30
C TRP A 106 77.58 -9.63 -92.91
N ASP A 107 77.02 -10.70 -92.34
CA ASP A 107 76.53 -10.65 -90.96
C ASP A 107 77.70 -10.47 -89.98
N GLN A 108 77.51 -9.66 -88.95
CA GLN A 108 78.59 -9.32 -88.02
C GLN A 108 78.99 -10.52 -87.14
N ASN A 109 78.05 -11.40 -86.78
CA ASN A 109 78.33 -12.59 -85.98
C ASN A 109 78.99 -13.67 -86.85
N GLU A 110 78.47 -13.94 -88.07
CA GLU A 110 79.15 -14.83 -89.03
C GLU A 110 80.59 -14.36 -89.32
N THR A 111 80.84 -13.04 -89.30
CA THR A 111 82.18 -12.47 -89.52
C THR A 111 83.08 -12.61 -88.30
N GLU A 112 82.58 -12.50 -87.06
CA GLU A 112 83.36 -12.81 -85.85
C GLU A 112 83.66 -14.32 -85.76
N ASP A 113 82.68 -15.19 -86.06
CA ASP A 113 82.89 -16.64 -86.18
C ASP A 113 83.99 -16.95 -87.22
N LEU A 114 83.96 -16.33 -88.41
CA LEU A 114 85.00 -16.52 -89.42
C LEU A 114 86.37 -16.01 -88.95
N LEU A 115 86.45 -14.88 -88.25
CA LEU A 115 87.71 -14.35 -87.72
C LEU A 115 88.33 -15.32 -86.70
N ASP A 116 87.54 -15.78 -85.72
CA ASP A 116 88.00 -16.72 -84.70
C ASP A 116 88.37 -18.09 -85.35
N SER A 117 87.65 -18.53 -86.40
CA SER A 117 87.97 -19.73 -87.20
C SER A 117 89.29 -19.62 -87.99
N LEU A 118 89.52 -18.48 -88.64
CA LEU A 118 90.76 -18.22 -89.40
C LEU A 118 91.98 -18.12 -88.47
N HIS A 119 91.79 -17.56 -87.27
CA HIS A 119 92.81 -17.56 -86.21
C HIS A 119 93.11 -18.98 -85.70
N TYR A 120 92.08 -19.82 -85.52
CA TYR A 120 92.24 -21.22 -85.11
C TYR A 120 93.05 -22.03 -86.14
N VAL A 121 92.73 -21.94 -87.44
CA VAL A 121 93.47 -22.64 -88.50
C VAL A 121 94.92 -22.15 -88.61
N LEU A 122 95.19 -20.86 -88.43
CA LEU A 122 96.56 -20.34 -88.34
C LEU A 122 97.34 -20.89 -87.14
N GLY A 123 96.66 -21.10 -86.01
CA GLY A 123 97.24 -21.72 -84.82
C GLY A 123 97.68 -23.17 -85.04
N ILE A 124 96.91 -23.95 -85.83
CA ILE A 124 97.27 -25.32 -86.20
C ILE A 124 98.53 -25.31 -87.09
N ILE A 125 98.51 -24.59 -88.21
CA ILE A 125 99.65 -24.54 -89.15
C ILE A 125 100.94 -24.03 -88.47
N GLY A 126 100.82 -23.08 -87.54
CA GLY A 126 101.95 -22.49 -86.83
C GLY A 126 102.69 -23.42 -85.86
N ASN A 127 102.12 -24.59 -85.53
CA ASN A 127 102.75 -25.57 -84.64
C ASN A 127 103.49 -26.66 -85.42
N ASN A 128 102.86 -27.25 -86.44
CA ASN A 128 103.40 -28.42 -87.17
C ASN A 128 104.81 -28.19 -87.74
N GLN A 129 105.09 -26.99 -88.29
CA GLN A 129 106.41 -26.62 -88.87
C GLN A 129 107.59 -26.59 -87.86
N LYS A 130 107.39 -26.97 -86.60
CA LYS A 130 108.45 -27.10 -85.59
C LYS A 130 108.92 -28.54 -85.36
N GLU A 131 108.15 -29.55 -85.74
CA GLU A 131 108.41 -30.93 -85.32
C GLU A 131 109.24 -31.72 -86.35
N GLU A 132 109.04 -31.51 -87.66
CA GLU A 132 109.82 -32.16 -88.73
C GLU A 132 111.34 -31.87 -88.68
N LYS A 133 111.78 -30.78 -88.02
CA LYS A 133 113.18 -30.34 -88.03
C LYS A 133 114.09 -31.09 -87.05
N GLN A 134 113.74 -32.31 -86.65
CA GLN A 134 114.51 -33.13 -85.72
C GLN A 134 114.94 -34.53 -86.23
N GLU A 135 114.34 -35.10 -87.29
CA GLU A 135 114.60 -36.52 -87.65
C GLU A 135 115.60 -36.75 -88.81
N ASP A 136 115.82 -35.79 -89.72
CA ASP A 136 116.68 -35.96 -90.91
C ASP A 136 118.21 -35.93 -90.64
N GLN A 137 118.67 -36.60 -89.58
CA GLN A 137 120.10 -36.85 -89.30
C GLN A 137 120.44 -38.29 -88.92
N GLU A 138 119.93 -39.31 -89.63
CA GLU A 138 120.74 -40.53 -89.80
C GLU A 138 120.58 -41.29 -91.14
N ASN A 139 121.73 -41.46 -91.81
CA ASN A 139 122.06 -42.42 -92.88
C ASN A 139 121.47 -42.28 -94.30
N LYS A 140 122.40 -42.17 -95.27
CA LYS A 140 122.18 -42.22 -96.73
C LYS A 140 122.34 -43.65 -97.26
N PHE A 141 121.56 -44.06 -98.27
CA PHE A 141 122.05 -44.17 -99.67
C PHE A 141 120.94 -44.53 -100.69
N ASP A 142 121.00 -43.93 -101.88
CA ASP A 142 120.32 -44.22 -103.15
C ASP A 142 119.07 -45.14 -103.18
N GLN A 143 117.87 -44.53 -103.29
CA GLN A 143 117.29 -44.26 -104.62
C GLN A 143 116.11 -43.28 -104.59
N LYS A 144 116.33 -42.10 -105.20
CA LYS A 144 115.39 -41.15 -105.83
C LYS A 144 113.97 -41.02 -105.23
N GLU A 145 113.61 -39.98 -104.46
CA GLU A 145 113.82 -38.52 -104.64
C GLU A 145 113.04 -37.93 -105.84
N GLN A 146 111.74 -37.62 -105.65
CA GLN A 146 111.00 -36.70 -106.54
C GLN A 146 109.65 -36.15 -105.98
N ILE A 147 109.35 -36.25 -104.67
CA ILE A 147 107.98 -36.01 -104.13
C ILE A 147 107.88 -34.90 -103.06
N ASN A 148 108.90 -34.63 -102.25
CA ASN A 148 108.73 -33.75 -101.07
C ASN A 148 108.56 -32.25 -101.38
N ASP A 149 109.17 -31.72 -102.44
CA ASP A 149 109.24 -30.27 -102.70
C ASP A 149 107.86 -29.61 -102.94
N GLU A 150 106.86 -30.34 -103.44
CA GLU A 150 105.51 -29.78 -103.68
C GLU A 150 104.70 -29.54 -102.40
N VAL A 151 104.94 -30.32 -101.33
CA VAL A 151 104.08 -30.31 -100.12
C VAL A 151 104.40 -29.14 -99.17
N GLU A 152 105.67 -28.83 -98.95
CA GLU A 152 106.06 -27.68 -98.08
C GLU A 152 105.66 -26.35 -98.73
N GLN A 153 105.77 -26.24 -100.07
CA GLN A 153 105.37 -25.06 -100.83
C GLN A 153 103.85 -24.78 -100.72
N ASP A 154 103.03 -25.83 -100.66
CA ASP A 154 101.58 -25.74 -100.48
C ASP A 154 101.20 -25.16 -99.10
N PHE A 155 101.87 -25.61 -98.03
CA PHE A 155 101.58 -25.16 -96.66
C PHE A 155 101.90 -23.67 -96.44
N ASP A 156 103.07 -23.20 -96.89
CA ASP A 156 103.41 -21.78 -96.75
C ASP A 156 102.55 -20.89 -97.66
N SER A 157 102.13 -21.39 -98.83
CA SER A 157 101.12 -20.76 -99.70
C SER A 157 99.77 -20.62 -98.97
N MET A 158 99.28 -21.68 -98.31
CA MET A 158 98.05 -21.64 -97.52
C MET A 158 98.13 -20.61 -96.39
N LYS A 159 99.22 -20.65 -95.62
CA LYS A 159 99.50 -19.78 -94.47
C LYS A 159 99.53 -18.30 -94.87
N GLN A 160 100.27 -17.94 -95.93
CA GLN A 160 100.31 -16.58 -96.45
C GLN A 160 98.94 -16.11 -96.94
N ASN A 161 98.15 -17.00 -97.55
CA ASN A 161 96.80 -16.66 -98.03
C ASN A 161 95.80 -16.41 -96.88
N ILE A 162 95.91 -17.08 -95.74
CA ILE A 162 95.08 -16.79 -94.55
C ILE A 162 95.50 -15.48 -93.90
N VAL A 163 96.80 -15.20 -93.77
CA VAL A 163 97.31 -13.92 -93.25
C VAL A 163 96.84 -12.75 -94.13
N ASN A 164 96.91 -12.89 -95.46
CA ASN A 164 96.41 -11.89 -96.41
C ASN A 164 94.90 -11.64 -96.23
N LEU A 165 94.11 -12.69 -95.99
CA LEU A 165 92.67 -12.59 -95.75
C LEU A 165 92.35 -11.83 -94.45
N LEU A 166 93.06 -12.10 -93.36
CA LEU A 166 92.89 -11.40 -92.08
C LEU A 166 93.27 -9.91 -92.16
N ILE A 167 94.36 -9.57 -92.86
CA ILE A 167 94.73 -8.18 -93.14
C ILE A 167 93.62 -7.48 -93.94
N LEU A 168 93.03 -8.17 -94.92
CA LEU A 168 91.96 -7.62 -95.75
C LEU A 168 90.67 -7.41 -94.94
N LEU A 169 90.29 -8.35 -94.07
CA LEU A 169 89.15 -8.22 -93.15
C LEU A 169 89.36 -7.07 -92.15
N ASN A 170 90.57 -6.92 -91.59
CA ASN A 170 90.91 -5.79 -90.72
C ASN A 170 90.78 -4.44 -91.45
N SER A 171 91.20 -4.35 -92.72
CA SER A 171 91.04 -3.12 -93.52
C SER A 171 89.58 -2.77 -93.87
N LYS A 172 88.63 -3.72 -93.72
CA LYS A 172 87.18 -3.45 -93.77
C LYS A 172 86.59 -3.00 -92.42
N GLY A 173 87.38 -2.94 -91.35
CA GLY A 173 87.02 -2.34 -90.06
C GLY A 173 86.48 -3.29 -88.98
N PHE A 174 86.31 -4.58 -89.28
CA PHE A 174 85.58 -5.52 -88.40
C PHE A 174 86.21 -5.70 -86.99
N ILE A 175 87.53 -5.58 -86.84
CA ILE A 175 88.23 -5.80 -85.56
C ILE A 175 88.02 -4.66 -84.55
N GLN A 176 87.72 -3.43 -85.00
CA GLN A 176 87.59 -2.28 -84.09
C GLN A 176 86.33 -2.35 -83.22
N GLY A 177 85.19 -2.75 -83.79
CA GLY A 177 83.88 -2.70 -83.12
C GLY A 177 83.74 -3.63 -81.91
N ARG A 178 84.53 -4.71 -81.83
CA ARG A 178 84.51 -5.68 -80.70
C ARG A 178 84.92 -5.02 -79.38
N LYS A 179 85.87 -4.07 -79.41
CA LYS A 179 86.44 -3.41 -78.21
C LYS A 179 85.53 -2.38 -77.54
N GLU A 180 84.60 -1.78 -78.29
CA GLU A 180 83.76 -0.69 -77.77
C GLU A 180 82.57 -1.25 -76.96
N LYS A 181 81.93 -2.33 -77.43
CA LYS A 181 80.84 -3.02 -76.72
C LYS A 181 81.24 -3.58 -75.35
N GLU A 182 82.45 -4.09 -75.19
CA GLU A 182 82.92 -4.63 -73.89
C GLU A 182 83.00 -3.55 -72.81
N LYS A 183 83.29 -2.30 -73.19
CA LYS A 183 83.37 -1.18 -72.24
C LYS A 183 81.99 -0.76 -71.74
N GLU A 184 81.02 -0.57 -72.64
CA GLU A 184 79.64 -0.17 -72.28
C GLU A 184 78.98 -1.18 -71.34
N LYS A 185 79.17 -2.48 -71.61
CA LYS A 185 78.61 -3.57 -70.80
C LYS A 185 79.10 -3.54 -69.36
N LYS A 186 80.33 -3.08 -69.11
CA LYS A 186 80.86 -2.92 -67.75
C LYS A 186 80.22 -1.75 -67.01
N GLU A 187 80.16 -0.57 -67.63
CA GLU A 187 79.59 0.64 -67.00
C GLU A 187 78.10 0.48 -66.65
N GLN A 188 77.33 -0.33 -67.40
CA GLN A 188 75.95 -0.67 -67.04
C GLN A 188 75.86 -1.55 -65.78
N ASN A 189 76.75 -2.54 -65.64
CA ASN A 189 76.71 -3.49 -64.53
C ASN A 189 77.05 -2.81 -63.19
N ASP A 190 78.04 -1.91 -63.20
CA ASP A 190 78.45 -1.16 -62.00
C ASP A 190 77.33 -0.23 -61.50
N ARG A 191 76.51 0.34 -62.39
CA ARG A 191 75.32 1.14 -62.03
C ARG A 191 74.19 0.30 -61.41
N LEU A 192 74.00 -0.94 -61.86
CA LEU A 192 72.92 -1.80 -61.37
C LEU A 192 73.11 -2.15 -59.88
N ASN A 193 74.35 -2.51 -59.51
CA ASN A 193 74.73 -2.86 -58.14
C ASN A 193 74.42 -1.74 -57.13
N LEU A 194 74.71 -0.48 -57.50
CA LEU A 194 74.47 0.69 -56.63
C LEU A 194 72.97 0.87 -56.32
N ILE A 195 72.11 0.70 -57.33
CA ILE A 195 70.65 0.83 -57.17
C ILE A 195 70.09 -0.28 -56.26
N GLU A 196 70.62 -1.50 -56.35
CA GLU A 196 70.23 -2.59 -55.44
C GLU A 196 70.67 -2.36 -53.99
N GLU A 197 71.75 -1.63 -53.76
CA GLU A 197 72.21 -1.26 -52.41
C GLU A 197 71.39 -0.10 -51.82
N GLU A 198 71.09 0.93 -52.61
CA GLU A 198 70.16 2.00 -52.21
C GLU A 198 68.76 1.45 -51.86
N LYS A 199 68.24 0.54 -52.70
CA LYS A 199 66.94 -0.12 -52.46
C LYS A 199 66.90 -0.84 -51.11
N ARG A 200 67.91 -1.64 -50.79
CA ARG A 200 68.00 -2.39 -49.52
C ARG A 200 67.99 -1.45 -48.30
N ASN A 201 68.73 -0.34 -48.38
CA ASN A 201 68.76 0.67 -47.32
C ASN A 201 67.40 1.37 -47.11
N LEU A 202 66.61 1.58 -48.18
CA LEU A 202 65.26 2.13 -48.08
C LEU A 202 64.24 1.12 -47.51
N GLU A 203 64.32 -0.15 -47.90
CA GLU A 203 63.46 -1.22 -47.37
C GLU A 203 63.70 -1.46 -45.86
N GLN A 204 64.94 -1.33 -45.37
CA GLN A 204 65.22 -1.38 -43.93
C GLN A 204 64.58 -0.19 -43.19
N ARG A 205 64.80 1.04 -43.65
CA ARG A 205 64.23 2.25 -43.03
C ARG A 205 62.70 2.23 -42.97
N LEU A 206 62.04 1.69 -43.99
CA LEU A 206 60.58 1.54 -44.01
C LEU A 206 60.09 0.60 -42.91
N ASN A 207 60.79 -0.53 -42.69
CA ASN A 207 60.46 -1.47 -41.62
C ASN A 207 60.65 -0.86 -40.22
N GLU A 208 61.73 -0.11 -40.01
CA GLU A 208 62.01 0.61 -38.76
C GLU A 208 60.90 1.62 -38.43
N GLN A 209 60.48 2.43 -39.41
CA GLN A 209 59.37 3.38 -39.24
C GLN A 209 58.04 2.68 -38.94
N GLN A 210 57.73 1.57 -39.62
CA GLN A 210 56.52 0.79 -39.32
C GLN A 210 56.54 0.18 -37.90
N GLN A 211 57.70 -0.18 -37.35
CA GLN A 211 57.81 -0.62 -35.95
C GLN A 211 57.52 0.53 -34.98
N GLN A 212 58.08 1.72 -35.22
CA GLN A 212 57.80 2.91 -34.38
C GLN A 212 56.32 3.31 -34.40
N ILE A 213 55.65 3.29 -35.56
CA ILE A 213 54.22 3.60 -35.67
C ILE A 213 53.38 2.63 -34.81
N ARG A 214 53.67 1.32 -34.87
CA ARG A 214 52.96 0.30 -34.05
C ARG A 214 53.14 0.53 -32.55
N GLN A 215 54.35 0.92 -32.10
CA GLN A 215 54.60 1.25 -30.69
C GLN A 215 53.83 2.49 -30.24
N LEU A 216 53.81 3.55 -31.04
CA LEU A 216 53.07 4.79 -30.75
C LEU A 216 51.55 4.58 -30.73
N GLU A 217 51.02 3.74 -31.63
CA GLU A 217 49.61 3.36 -31.58
C GLU A 217 49.22 2.59 -30.32
N GLN A 218 50.07 1.67 -29.86
CA GLN A 218 49.83 0.94 -28.62
C GLN A 218 49.83 1.90 -27.42
N GLN A 219 50.85 2.75 -27.31
CA GLN A 219 50.96 3.74 -26.22
C GLN A 219 49.75 4.70 -26.18
N ARG A 220 49.19 5.06 -27.35
CA ARG A 220 47.97 5.88 -27.42
C ARG A 220 46.76 5.15 -26.83
N ARG A 221 46.50 3.90 -27.24
CA ARG A 221 45.39 3.08 -26.70
C ARG A 221 45.51 2.91 -25.18
N GLU A 222 46.71 2.62 -24.68
CA GLU A 222 46.99 2.51 -23.25
C GLU A 222 46.81 3.85 -22.51
N ALA A 223 46.95 5.00 -23.16
CA ALA A 223 46.63 6.31 -22.58
C ALA A 223 45.11 6.58 -22.59
N ASP A 224 44.42 6.29 -23.70
CA ASP A 224 42.99 6.46 -23.87
C ASP A 224 42.19 5.63 -22.84
N GLU A 225 42.56 4.36 -22.62
CA GLU A 225 41.95 3.48 -21.60
C GLU A 225 42.17 4.00 -20.17
N ARG A 226 43.36 4.54 -19.87
CA ARG A 226 43.64 5.16 -18.56
C ARG A 226 42.85 6.44 -18.33
N ALA A 227 42.63 7.24 -19.37
CA ALA A 227 41.78 8.42 -19.30
C ALA A 227 40.32 8.05 -18.98
N GLN A 228 39.74 7.09 -19.72
CA GLN A 228 38.39 6.59 -19.49
C GLN A 228 38.21 6.00 -18.07
N GLN A 229 39.16 5.22 -17.59
CA GLN A 229 39.12 4.69 -16.21
C GLN A 229 39.21 5.79 -15.14
N SER A 230 39.92 6.89 -15.42
CA SER A 230 40.01 8.03 -14.50
C SER A 230 38.71 8.82 -14.46
N GLU A 231 38.10 9.07 -15.62
CA GLU A 231 36.82 9.75 -15.77
C GLU A 231 35.67 8.98 -15.10
N GLN A 232 35.57 7.67 -15.33
CA GLN A 232 34.60 6.79 -14.67
C GLN A 232 34.70 6.84 -13.14
N ARG A 233 35.93 6.81 -12.58
CA ARG A 233 36.15 6.92 -11.13
C ARG A 233 35.73 8.29 -10.59
N SER A 234 35.89 9.36 -11.37
CA SER A 234 35.44 10.70 -11.02
C SER A 234 33.90 10.76 -10.93
N ILE A 235 33.20 10.24 -11.94
CA ILE A 235 31.74 10.16 -11.99
C ILE A 235 31.19 9.35 -10.80
N GLU A 236 31.76 8.18 -10.50
CA GLU A 236 31.36 7.38 -9.34
C GLU A 236 31.61 8.09 -8.00
N SER A 237 32.67 8.88 -7.88
CA SER A 237 32.96 9.66 -6.68
C SER A 237 31.91 10.76 -6.46
N ILE A 238 31.48 11.44 -7.53
CA ILE A 238 30.44 12.47 -7.49
C ILE A 238 29.09 11.84 -7.08
N GLN A 239 28.68 10.75 -7.72
CA GLN A 239 27.42 10.06 -7.40
C GLN A 239 27.36 9.58 -5.94
N ARG A 240 28.48 9.11 -5.37
CA ARG A 240 28.55 8.71 -3.95
C ARG A 240 28.43 9.92 -3.01
N ALA A 241 28.97 11.09 -3.39
CA ALA A 241 28.83 12.32 -2.63
C ALA A 241 27.38 12.83 -2.63
N GLU A 242 26.71 12.85 -3.78
CA GLU A 242 25.29 13.22 -3.91
C GLU A 242 24.38 12.32 -3.07
N GLN A 243 24.59 11.00 -3.11
CA GLN A 243 23.85 10.04 -2.29
C GLN A 243 24.05 10.27 -0.79
N ALA A 244 25.29 10.56 -0.36
CA ALA A 244 25.59 10.86 1.04
C ALA A 244 24.91 12.17 1.51
N GLU A 245 24.85 13.19 0.66
CA GLU A 245 24.15 14.45 0.97
C GLU A 245 22.62 14.26 1.05
N GLN A 246 22.03 13.49 0.13
CA GLN A 246 20.60 13.15 0.21
C GLN A 246 20.26 12.39 1.51
N GLN A 247 21.06 11.40 1.90
CA GLN A 247 20.87 10.66 3.17
C GLN A 247 21.00 11.57 4.40
N LYS A 248 21.99 12.49 4.40
CA LYS A 248 22.18 13.50 5.44
C LYS A 248 20.95 14.41 5.58
N ASN A 249 20.38 14.87 4.47
CA ASN A 249 19.20 15.74 4.48
C ASN A 249 17.94 15.02 5.01
N ILE A 250 17.74 13.76 4.62
CA ILE A 250 16.67 12.90 5.18
C ILE A 250 16.84 12.72 6.70
N ALA A 251 18.07 12.53 7.19
CA ALA A 251 18.35 12.41 8.63
C ALA A 251 18.08 13.72 9.40
N ILE A 252 18.37 14.89 8.80
CA ILE A 252 18.06 16.21 9.39
C ILE A 252 16.54 16.41 9.51
N GLU A 253 15.77 16.11 8.45
CA GLU A 253 14.31 16.15 8.51
C GLU A 253 13.74 15.20 9.57
N ALA A 254 14.26 13.97 9.65
CA ALA A 254 13.82 13.00 10.65
C ALA A 254 14.08 13.51 12.09
N LYS A 255 15.25 14.10 12.34
CA LYS A 255 15.60 14.68 13.65
C LYS A 255 14.68 15.85 14.01
N SER A 256 14.43 16.78 13.09
CA SER A 256 13.50 17.90 13.33
C SER A 256 12.07 17.44 13.64
N LYS A 257 11.59 16.41 12.93
CA LYS A 257 10.28 15.78 13.18
C LYS A 257 10.19 15.06 14.54
N VAL A 258 11.31 14.61 15.10
CA VAL A 258 11.38 14.06 16.47
C VAL A 258 11.42 15.17 17.52
N GLU A 259 12.23 16.22 17.32
CA GLU A 259 12.32 17.36 18.24
C GLU A 259 10.97 18.07 18.42
N LEU A 260 10.21 18.25 17.32
CA LEU A 260 8.84 18.77 17.36
C LEU A 260 7.88 17.88 18.16
N LYS A 261 7.98 16.55 18.04
CA LYS A 261 7.14 15.60 18.78
C LYS A 261 7.49 15.55 20.26
N ASN A 262 8.77 15.63 20.61
CA ASN A 262 9.19 15.63 22.01
C ASN A 262 8.66 16.87 22.73
N LYS A 263 8.70 18.05 22.10
CA LYS A 263 8.11 19.27 22.66
C LYS A 263 6.60 19.17 22.86
N ASP A 264 5.86 18.66 21.88
CA ASP A 264 4.42 18.40 22.00
C ASP A 264 4.08 17.42 23.14
N LEU A 265 4.95 16.43 23.42
CA LEU A 265 4.82 15.53 24.55
C LEU A 265 5.13 16.20 25.90
N GLU A 266 6.11 17.11 25.97
CA GLU A 266 6.42 17.91 27.16
C GLU A 266 5.29 18.88 27.51
N ASP A 267 4.75 19.60 26.51
CA ASP A 267 3.58 20.48 26.66
C ASP A 267 2.33 19.69 27.12
N LYS A 268 2.16 18.44 26.65
CA LYS A 268 1.10 17.54 27.12
C LYS A 268 1.34 17.02 28.54
N LEU A 269 2.57 16.66 28.89
CA LEU A 269 2.92 16.14 30.22
C LEU A 269 2.69 17.20 31.30
N THR A 270 3.15 18.43 31.08
CA THR A 270 2.95 19.54 32.03
C THR A 270 1.48 19.88 32.22
N LYS A 271 0.66 19.80 31.16
CA LYS A 271 -0.80 19.92 31.25
C LYS A 271 -1.41 18.80 32.12
N VAL A 272 -1.06 17.54 31.88
CA VAL A 272 -1.57 16.39 32.65
C VAL A 272 -1.16 16.47 34.12
N GLU A 273 0.06 16.93 34.43
CA GLU A 273 0.47 17.19 35.81
C GLU A 273 -0.36 18.27 36.51
N LYS A 274 -0.74 19.34 35.80
CA LYS A 274 -1.61 20.38 36.34
C LYS A 274 -3.02 19.84 36.61
N GLU A 275 -3.60 19.14 35.65
CA GLU A 275 -4.92 18.50 35.79
C GLU A 275 -4.95 17.49 36.95
N ARG A 276 -3.86 16.72 37.15
CA ARG A 276 -3.70 15.82 38.30
C ARG A 276 -3.64 16.58 39.62
N LYS A 277 -2.84 17.66 39.73
CA LYS A 277 -2.75 18.49 40.95
C LYS A 277 -4.12 19.11 41.31
N GLU A 278 -4.89 19.56 40.31
CA GLU A 278 -6.26 20.04 40.52
C GLU A 278 -7.22 18.92 40.97
N ALA A 279 -7.08 17.69 40.46
CA ALA A 279 -7.88 16.54 40.89
C ALA A 279 -7.54 16.07 42.31
N ASP A 280 -6.25 16.06 42.67
CA ASP A 280 -5.76 15.74 44.02
C ASP A 280 -6.36 16.74 45.05
N GLU A 281 -6.42 18.04 44.72
CA GLU A 281 -7.01 19.05 45.60
C GLU A 281 -8.54 18.94 45.72
N ARG A 282 -9.25 18.66 44.61
CA ARG A 282 -10.70 18.40 44.61
C ARG A 282 -11.05 17.19 45.48
N THR A 283 -10.24 16.13 45.41
CA THR A 283 -10.41 14.92 46.22
C THR A 283 -10.33 15.23 47.72
N ARG A 284 -9.30 15.97 48.16
CA ARG A 284 -9.14 16.37 49.57
C ARG A 284 -10.31 17.20 50.10
N LYS A 285 -10.89 18.07 49.27
CA LYS A 285 -12.08 18.87 49.63
C LYS A 285 -13.30 17.96 49.84
N VAL A 286 -13.57 17.05 48.91
CA VAL A 286 -14.65 16.05 49.03
C VAL A 286 -14.48 15.14 50.25
N GLU A 287 -13.25 14.76 50.61
CA GLU A 287 -12.99 13.99 51.83
C GLU A 287 -13.26 14.78 53.12
N ALA A 288 -12.86 16.06 53.17
CA ALA A 288 -13.16 16.95 54.30
C ALA A 288 -14.67 17.19 54.45
N ASP A 289 -15.37 17.51 53.35
CA ASP A 289 -16.82 17.72 53.31
C ASP A 289 -17.57 16.46 53.76
N LYS A 290 -17.15 15.28 53.31
CA LYS A 290 -17.69 13.98 53.74
C LYS A 290 -17.51 13.75 55.25
N GLY A 291 -16.39 14.19 55.82
CA GLY A 291 -16.16 14.16 57.27
C GLY A 291 -17.15 15.04 58.03
N ASN A 292 -17.33 16.28 57.59
CA ASN A 292 -18.28 17.24 58.17
C ASN A 292 -19.72 16.71 58.10
N ILE A 293 -20.15 16.23 56.92
CA ILE A 293 -21.48 15.67 56.69
C ILE A 293 -21.75 14.45 57.60
N SER A 294 -20.73 13.63 57.88
CA SER A 294 -20.91 12.51 58.83
C SER A 294 -21.17 13.00 60.25
N GLN A 295 -20.43 14.01 60.72
CA GLN A 295 -20.64 14.58 62.06
C GLN A 295 -22.00 15.27 62.21
N GLU A 296 -22.46 15.99 61.18
CA GLU A 296 -23.80 16.59 61.18
C GLU A 296 -24.91 15.52 61.15
N LYS A 297 -24.73 14.46 60.34
CA LYS A 297 -25.65 13.33 60.28
C LYS A 297 -25.78 12.63 61.62
N ASP A 298 -24.69 12.48 62.38
CA ASP A 298 -24.73 11.82 63.68
C ASP A 298 -25.39 12.71 64.75
N LYS A 299 -25.07 14.01 64.80
CA LYS A 299 -25.82 14.99 65.63
C LYS A 299 -27.33 14.98 65.35
N ALA A 300 -27.72 14.94 64.08
CA ALA A 300 -29.12 14.91 63.68
C ALA A 300 -29.85 13.62 64.12
N LYS A 301 -29.15 12.47 64.20
CA LYS A 301 -29.74 11.24 64.79
C LYS A 301 -30.03 11.44 66.28
N ASP A 302 -29.08 12.01 67.02
CA ASP A 302 -29.21 12.20 68.47
C ASP A 302 -30.35 13.18 68.80
N GLU A 303 -30.50 14.25 68.01
CA GLU A 303 -31.66 15.14 68.09
C GLU A 303 -32.98 14.43 67.76
N ILE A 304 -33.02 13.59 66.72
CA ILE A 304 -34.21 12.78 66.39
C ILE A 304 -34.57 11.82 67.54
N ILE A 305 -33.59 11.14 68.15
CA ILE A 305 -33.79 10.23 69.28
C ILE A 305 -34.34 11.00 70.49
N LYS A 306 -33.79 12.19 70.78
CA LYS A 306 -34.29 13.07 71.85
C LYS A 306 -35.75 13.48 71.60
N ILE A 307 -36.06 13.98 70.40
CA ILE A 307 -37.43 14.41 70.02
C ILE A 307 -38.42 13.22 70.09
N GLN A 308 -37.99 12.02 69.70
CA GLN A 308 -38.81 10.81 69.83
C GLN A 308 -39.14 10.47 71.29
N LYS A 309 -38.17 10.60 72.21
CA LYS A 309 -38.40 10.40 73.65
C LYS A 309 -39.32 11.46 74.25
N GLU A 310 -39.09 12.73 73.95
CA GLU A 310 -39.95 13.85 74.41
C GLU A 310 -41.39 13.70 73.90
N LYS A 311 -41.56 13.24 72.65
CA LYS A 311 -42.88 12.90 72.07
C LYS A 311 -43.55 11.73 72.79
N GLN A 312 -42.81 10.68 73.18
CA GLN A 312 -43.36 9.57 73.95
C GLN A 312 -43.84 10.05 75.33
N GLU A 313 -43.00 10.77 76.08
CA GLU A 313 -43.36 11.32 77.39
C GLU A 313 -44.56 12.28 77.33
N LEU A 314 -44.74 13.00 76.23
CA LEU A 314 -45.91 13.85 76.00
C LEU A 314 -47.18 13.02 75.68
N ASN A 315 -47.08 11.97 74.87
CA ASN A 315 -48.19 11.07 74.58
C ASN A 315 -48.70 10.34 75.84
N GLU A 316 -47.79 9.92 76.71
CA GLU A 316 -48.12 9.33 78.01
C GLU A 316 -48.89 10.32 78.89
N LYS A 317 -48.44 11.59 78.98
CA LYS A 317 -49.15 12.66 79.70
C LYS A 317 -50.54 12.97 79.12
N ILE A 318 -50.68 12.98 77.78
CA ILE A 318 -51.98 13.16 77.11
C ILE A 318 -52.92 11.98 77.41
N THR A 319 -52.39 10.75 77.47
CA THR A 319 -53.16 9.54 77.81
C THR A 319 -53.63 9.57 79.26
N GLU A 320 -52.77 10.01 80.19
CA GLU A 320 -53.12 10.19 81.61
C GLU A 320 -54.22 11.23 81.79
N LEU A 321 -54.11 12.38 81.11
CA LEU A 321 -55.13 13.43 81.15
C LEU A 321 -56.46 12.99 80.51
N GLY A 322 -56.46 12.02 79.59
CA GLY A 322 -57.67 11.49 78.96
C GLY A 322 -58.48 10.52 79.82
N LYS A 323 -58.01 10.17 81.03
CA LYS A 323 -58.70 9.25 81.96
C LYS A 323 -59.97 9.86 82.58
N PRO A 324 -60.88 9.03 83.14
CA PRO A 324 -62.05 9.51 83.88
C PRO A 324 -61.64 10.44 85.03
N CYS A 325 -62.12 11.68 85.04
CA CYS A 325 -61.79 12.65 86.09
C CYS A 325 -62.91 12.69 87.16
N THR A 326 -62.54 12.96 88.42
CA THR A 326 -63.47 12.86 89.57
C THR A 326 -64.75 13.66 89.39
N ILE A 327 -64.64 14.88 88.83
CA ILE A 327 -65.79 15.77 88.59
C ILE A 327 -66.72 15.18 87.52
N CYS A 328 -66.20 14.78 86.36
CA CYS A 328 -67.04 14.18 85.31
C CYS A 328 -67.69 12.86 85.79
N SER A 329 -66.95 12.05 86.55
CA SER A 329 -67.45 10.79 87.13
C SER A 329 -68.48 11.00 88.24
N GLN A 330 -68.51 12.16 88.90
CA GLN A 330 -69.60 12.58 89.79
C GLN A 330 -70.82 13.03 88.97
N ILE A 331 -70.63 13.85 87.93
CA ILE A 331 -71.72 14.33 87.05
C ILE A 331 -72.46 13.16 86.40
N GLY A 332 -71.75 12.15 85.86
CA GLY A 332 -72.38 10.94 85.30
C GLY A 332 -73.21 10.16 86.34
N LYS A 333 -72.72 10.04 87.58
CA LYS A 333 -73.45 9.40 88.69
C LYS A 333 -74.68 10.19 89.15
N GLU A 334 -74.69 11.51 89.03
CA GLU A 334 -75.88 12.33 89.31
C GLU A 334 -76.93 12.21 88.19
N LEU A 335 -76.50 12.23 86.92
CA LEU A 335 -77.38 12.10 85.76
C LEU A 335 -78.12 10.75 85.69
N ILE A 336 -77.46 9.65 86.08
CA ILE A 336 -78.06 8.30 86.00
C ILE A 336 -79.05 7.99 87.13
N LYS A 337 -79.20 8.83 88.16
CA LYS A 337 -80.11 8.60 89.29
C LYS A 337 -81.57 8.39 88.84
N VAL A 338 -82.22 7.38 89.40
CA VAL A 338 -83.62 7.03 89.13
C VAL A 338 -84.60 7.81 90.01
N GLU A 339 -85.80 8.06 89.48
CA GLU A 339 -86.84 8.88 90.11
C GLU A 339 -87.71 8.05 91.07
N ASN A 340 -87.13 7.70 92.22
CA ASN A 340 -87.77 6.87 93.24
C ASN A 340 -88.23 7.66 94.48
N GLY A 341 -88.21 8.99 94.44
CA GLY A 341 -88.62 9.87 95.55
C GLY A 341 -90.09 10.29 95.48
N SER A 342 -90.48 11.25 96.32
CA SER A 342 -91.74 11.98 96.18
C SER A 342 -91.72 12.91 94.97
N ASP A 343 -92.89 13.40 94.53
CA ASP A 343 -93.00 14.32 93.37
C ASP A 343 -92.09 15.56 93.50
N ALA A 344 -91.95 16.10 94.72
CA ALA A 344 -91.05 17.21 95.00
C ALA A 344 -89.57 16.83 94.82
N GLN A 345 -89.18 15.64 95.30
CA GLN A 345 -87.80 15.14 95.15
C GLN A 345 -87.48 14.80 93.69
N ASN A 346 -88.40 14.16 92.97
CA ASN A 346 -88.22 13.81 91.56
C ASN A 346 -88.19 15.08 90.68
N LYS A 347 -89.01 16.09 90.99
CA LYS A 347 -88.98 17.40 90.31
C LYS A 347 -87.65 18.14 90.52
N GLU A 348 -87.09 18.10 91.72
CA GLU A 348 -85.78 18.71 91.99
C GLU A 348 -84.64 17.91 91.34
N LEU A 349 -84.74 16.57 91.32
CA LEU A 349 -83.79 15.72 90.61
C LEU A 349 -83.76 16.02 89.10
N ARG A 350 -84.93 16.19 88.45
CA ARG A 350 -85.02 16.57 87.02
C ARG A 350 -84.32 17.91 86.75
N LYS A 351 -84.60 18.96 87.53
CA LYS A 351 -83.88 20.24 87.43
C LYS A 351 -82.37 20.09 87.56
N ASN A 352 -81.90 19.25 88.50
CA ASN A 352 -80.48 19.01 88.69
C ASN A 352 -79.84 18.36 87.45
N LYS A 353 -80.54 17.42 86.80
CA LYS A 353 -80.09 16.83 85.53
C LYS A 353 -80.02 17.84 84.39
N ASP A 354 -81.00 18.74 84.27
CA ASP A 354 -80.99 19.83 83.30
C ASP A 354 -79.83 20.79 83.55
N TYR A 355 -79.64 21.20 84.81
CA TYR A 355 -78.54 22.09 85.22
C TYR A 355 -77.16 21.49 84.93
N LEU A 356 -76.95 20.21 85.27
CA LEU A 356 -75.73 19.48 84.96
C LEU A 356 -75.52 19.34 83.43
N SER A 357 -76.58 19.13 82.67
CA SER A 357 -76.53 19.09 81.20
C SER A 357 -76.17 20.46 80.60
N GLY A 358 -76.71 21.55 81.16
CA GLY A 358 -76.34 22.92 80.82
C GLY A 358 -74.86 23.22 81.11
N ILE A 359 -74.31 22.72 82.23
CA ILE A 359 -72.87 22.78 82.53
C ILE A 359 -72.08 22.02 81.47
N ILE A 360 -72.39 20.75 81.19
CA ILE A 360 -71.69 19.93 80.18
C ILE A 360 -71.68 20.64 78.82
N SER A 361 -72.85 21.11 78.37
CA SER A 361 -73.00 21.83 77.10
C SER A 361 -72.13 23.09 77.06
N THR A 362 -72.10 23.87 78.14
CA THR A 362 -71.33 25.13 78.20
C THR A 362 -69.82 24.89 78.30
N SER A 363 -69.38 23.88 79.08
CA SER A 363 -67.98 23.51 79.20
C SER A 363 -67.39 22.97 77.89
N LEU A 364 -68.15 22.16 77.15
CA LEU A 364 -67.66 21.46 75.95
C LEU A 364 -67.82 22.26 74.63
N GLN A 365 -68.42 23.46 74.66
CA GLN A 365 -68.60 24.34 73.49
C GLN A 365 -67.30 24.80 72.79
N LYS A 366 -66.13 24.56 73.39
CA LYS A 366 -64.82 24.87 72.80
C LYS A 366 -64.29 23.69 71.95
N LYS A 367 -63.15 23.87 71.29
CA LYS A 367 -62.41 22.78 70.62
C LYS A 367 -61.67 21.87 71.63
N ASP A 368 -62.37 21.46 72.67
CA ASP A 368 -61.85 20.66 73.78
C ASP A 368 -62.10 19.16 73.56
N GLU A 369 -61.28 18.54 72.71
CA GLU A 369 -61.33 17.09 72.52
C GLU A 369 -60.92 16.30 73.78
N LEU A 370 -60.20 16.92 74.71
CA LEU A 370 -59.73 16.29 75.93
C LEU A 370 -60.86 16.21 76.97
N GLY A 371 -61.55 17.32 77.23
CA GLY A 371 -62.76 17.36 78.05
C GLY A 371 -63.88 16.47 77.48
N ARG A 372 -64.01 16.40 76.15
CA ARG A 372 -64.91 15.42 75.50
C ARG A 372 -64.50 13.97 75.81
N LYS A 373 -63.21 13.62 75.66
CA LYS A 373 -62.67 12.29 75.99
C LYS A 373 -62.90 11.92 77.46
N GLN A 374 -62.63 12.87 78.37
CA GLN A 374 -62.93 12.71 79.80
C GLN A 374 -64.42 12.47 80.06
N ALA A 375 -65.31 13.26 79.46
CA ALA A 375 -66.76 13.12 79.65
C ALA A 375 -67.29 11.75 79.18
N ILE A 376 -66.78 11.24 78.05
CA ILE A 376 -67.10 9.90 77.55
C ILE A 376 -66.58 8.83 78.54
N ASN A 377 -65.30 8.89 78.89
CA ASN A 377 -64.65 7.90 79.76
C ASN A 377 -65.20 7.91 81.20
N SER A 378 -65.69 9.05 81.69
CA SER A 378 -66.40 9.18 82.98
C SER A 378 -67.87 8.75 82.96
N GLY A 379 -68.37 8.23 81.84
CA GLY A 379 -69.75 7.71 81.73
C GLY A 379 -70.83 8.80 81.62
N ILE A 380 -70.49 10.06 81.33
CA ILE A 380 -71.50 11.10 81.06
C ILE A 380 -72.28 10.75 79.78
N ALA A 381 -71.58 10.30 78.74
CA ALA A 381 -72.21 9.84 77.50
C ALA A 381 -73.18 8.67 77.75
N GLU A 382 -72.77 7.68 78.54
CA GLU A 382 -73.61 6.54 78.95
C GLU A 382 -74.83 6.99 79.78
N ALA A 383 -74.64 7.85 80.77
CA ALA A 383 -75.73 8.35 81.61
C ALA A 383 -76.79 9.14 80.83
N LEU A 384 -76.37 9.96 79.85
CA LEU A 384 -77.28 10.66 78.93
C LEU A 384 -78.04 9.66 78.02
N LEU A 385 -77.35 8.66 77.46
CA LEU A 385 -78.00 7.63 76.64
C LEU A 385 -78.99 6.76 77.44
N HIS A 386 -78.65 6.41 78.69
CA HIS A 386 -79.54 5.71 79.61
C HIS A 386 -80.80 6.54 79.93
N MET A 387 -80.63 7.85 80.12
CA MET A 387 -81.73 8.78 80.35
C MET A 387 -82.66 8.86 79.11
N PHE A 388 -82.09 9.06 77.92
CA PHE A 388 -82.81 9.09 76.64
C PHE A 388 -83.52 7.77 76.29
N ALA A 389 -83.02 6.63 76.77
CA ALA A 389 -83.67 5.33 76.60
C ALA A 389 -84.88 5.15 77.54
N ASN A 390 -84.78 5.57 78.80
CA ASN A 390 -85.69 5.12 79.87
C ASN A 390 -86.69 6.17 80.38
N GLN A 391 -86.42 7.47 80.32
CA GLN A 391 -87.39 8.51 80.75
C GLN A 391 -88.50 8.73 79.71
N PRO A 392 -89.70 9.22 80.09
CA PRO A 392 -90.72 9.69 79.16
C PRO A 392 -90.14 10.70 78.15
N LEU A 393 -90.54 10.63 76.89
CA LEU A 393 -90.00 11.49 75.83
C LEU A 393 -90.18 12.98 76.19
N GLU A 394 -91.35 13.33 76.69
CA GLU A 394 -91.79 14.66 77.08
C GLU A 394 -91.04 15.25 78.29
N SER A 395 -90.17 14.45 78.93
CA SER A 395 -89.28 14.88 80.02
C SER A 395 -87.82 15.06 79.60
N ILE A 396 -87.49 14.79 78.32
CA ILE A 396 -86.16 15.06 77.75
C ILE A 396 -86.10 16.51 77.28
N THR A 397 -85.09 17.24 77.74
CA THR A 397 -84.95 18.69 77.50
C THR A 397 -83.93 19.01 76.40
N ASP A 398 -83.95 20.26 75.90
CA ASP A 398 -82.95 20.68 74.91
C ASP A 398 -81.55 20.76 75.52
N GLU A 399 -81.45 21.09 76.80
CA GLU A 399 -80.22 21.13 77.58
C GLU A 399 -79.54 19.75 77.58
N GLN A 400 -80.30 18.68 77.82
CA GLN A 400 -79.83 17.30 77.79
C GLN A 400 -79.40 16.87 76.37
N ALA A 401 -80.23 17.14 75.36
CA ALA A 401 -79.93 16.82 73.95
C ALA A 401 -78.71 17.61 73.43
N SER A 402 -78.60 18.88 73.80
CA SER A 402 -77.47 19.77 73.52
C SER A 402 -76.19 19.28 74.23
N ALA A 403 -76.26 18.79 75.47
CA ALA A 403 -75.11 18.21 76.17
C ALA A 403 -74.54 16.99 75.42
N PHE A 404 -75.41 16.07 74.97
CA PHE A 404 -74.96 14.92 74.17
C PHE A 404 -74.43 15.35 72.79
N TYR A 405 -75.06 16.33 72.14
CA TYR A 405 -74.55 16.91 70.90
C TYR A 405 -73.11 17.44 71.07
N GLN A 406 -72.83 18.23 72.11
CA GLN A 406 -71.48 18.75 72.36
C GLN A 406 -70.46 17.63 72.65
N ILE A 407 -70.87 16.50 73.23
CA ILE A 407 -70.01 15.31 73.37
C ILE A 407 -69.76 14.65 72.00
N SER A 408 -70.79 14.52 71.16
CA SER A 408 -70.71 13.88 69.84
C SER A 408 -69.92 14.68 68.77
N PHE A 409 -69.80 15.99 68.94
CA PHE A 409 -69.06 16.88 68.05
C PHE A 409 -67.54 16.81 68.34
N THR A 410 -66.94 15.67 67.99
CA THR A 410 -65.60 15.28 68.45
C THR A 410 -64.73 14.65 67.37
N ASN A 411 -63.47 14.36 67.71
CA ASN A 411 -62.49 13.70 66.84
C ASN A 411 -62.82 12.21 66.55
N GLN A 412 -62.03 11.58 65.67
CA GLN A 412 -62.24 10.19 65.26
C GLN A 412 -62.14 9.17 66.40
N GLU A 413 -61.18 9.33 67.31
CA GLU A 413 -60.94 8.41 68.42
C GLU A 413 -62.12 8.42 69.40
N ASN A 414 -62.55 9.62 69.79
CA ASN A 414 -63.67 9.81 70.70
C ASN A 414 -65.01 9.32 70.10
N LYS A 415 -65.20 9.37 68.77
CA LYS A 415 -66.38 8.82 68.11
C LYS A 415 -66.49 7.30 68.25
N LEU A 416 -65.38 6.58 68.24
CA LEU A 416 -65.36 5.13 68.48
C LEU A 416 -65.80 4.85 69.93
N LEU A 417 -65.26 5.58 70.90
CA LEU A 417 -65.68 5.49 72.32
C LEU A 417 -67.17 5.82 72.52
N ILE A 418 -67.74 6.74 71.74
CA ILE A 418 -69.19 7.01 71.75
C ILE A 418 -69.98 5.87 71.09
N PHE A 419 -69.45 5.24 70.04
CA PHE A 419 -70.09 4.12 69.35
C PHE A 419 -70.15 2.86 70.23
N ASP A 420 -69.10 2.58 71.00
CA ASP A 420 -69.05 1.44 71.95
C ASP A 420 -70.13 1.52 73.03
N ASN A 421 -70.55 2.75 73.40
CA ASN A 421 -71.70 3.01 74.27
C ASN A 421 -73.07 2.73 73.62
N LYS A 422 -73.10 2.14 72.41
CA LYS A 422 -74.32 1.71 71.67
C LYS A 422 -75.37 2.83 71.56
N PRO A 423 -75.01 4.00 70.99
CA PRO A 423 -75.81 5.22 71.13
C PRO A 423 -77.14 5.18 70.35
N TYR A 424 -77.21 4.39 69.29
CA TYR A 424 -78.28 4.51 68.30
C TYR A 424 -79.69 4.19 68.80
N PRO A 425 -80.00 3.15 69.58
CA PRO A 425 -81.37 2.90 70.05
C PRO A 425 -81.95 4.06 70.86
N ALA A 426 -81.14 4.68 71.72
CA ALA A 426 -81.56 5.83 72.54
C ALA A 426 -81.73 7.11 71.70
N LEU A 427 -80.80 7.41 70.79
CA LEU A 427 -80.91 8.56 69.90
C LEU A 427 -82.06 8.42 68.88
N ILE A 428 -82.27 7.22 68.32
CA ILE A 428 -83.37 6.98 67.37
C ILE A 428 -84.73 7.20 68.01
N ARG A 429 -84.89 6.86 69.31
CA ARG A 429 -86.11 7.18 70.07
C ARG A 429 -86.39 8.69 70.11
N LEU A 430 -85.37 9.53 70.33
CA LEU A 430 -85.54 10.99 70.39
C LEU A 430 -85.94 11.63 69.06
N LEU A 431 -85.84 10.94 67.92
CA LEU A 431 -86.34 11.47 66.64
C LEU A 431 -87.87 11.61 66.60
N ASP A 432 -88.60 10.96 67.51
CA ASP A 432 -90.05 11.13 67.68
C ASP A 432 -90.43 12.21 68.71
N HIS A 433 -89.45 12.96 69.24
CA HIS A 433 -89.70 14.05 70.18
C HIS A 433 -90.48 15.22 69.56
N SER A 434 -91.28 15.92 70.37
CA SER A 434 -92.17 17.01 69.94
C SER A 434 -91.46 18.36 69.80
N ASN A 435 -90.50 18.67 70.67
CA ASN A 435 -89.62 19.84 70.52
C ASN A 435 -88.62 19.58 69.37
N SER A 436 -88.70 20.42 68.33
CA SER A 436 -87.86 20.32 67.13
C SER A 436 -86.37 20.57 67.39
N SER A 437 -86.00 21.29 68.44
CA SER A 437 -84.59 21.53 68.80
C SER A 437 -83.92 20.26 69.34
N VAL A 438 -84.61 19.51 70.22
CA VAL A 438 -84.17 18.17 70.68
C VAL A 438 -83.97 17.22 69.49
N VAL A 439 -84.90 17.24 68.52
CA VAL A 439 -84.81 16.42 67.31
C VAL A 439 -83.61 16.82 66.43
N ASP A 440 -83.36 18.13 66.26
CA ASP A 440 -82.24 18.66 65.48
C ASP A 440 -80.87 18.33 66.12
N ARG A 441 -80.73 18.53 67.44
CA ARG A 441 -79.56 18.08 68.22
C ARG A 441 -79.34 16.58 68.09
N THR A 442 -80.41 15.78 68.11
CA THR A 442 -80.34 14.32 68.00
C THR A 442 -79.85 13.88 66.62
N ILE A 443 -80.46 14.35 65.52
CA ILE A 443 -80.04 13.96 64.17
C ILE A 443 -78.64 14.52 63.83
N THR A 444 -78.26 15.67 64.38
CA THR A 444 -76.87 16.17 64.32
C THR A 444 -75.92 15.20 65.02
N SER A 445 -76.26 14.75 66.24
CA SER A 445 -75.44 13.77 66.98
C SER A 445 -75.29 12.44 66.23
N ILE A 446 -76.39 11.91 65.66
CA ILE A 446 -76.38 10.71 64.82
C ILE A 446 -75.46 10.92 63.61
N THR A 447 -75.54 12.07 62.94
CA THR A 447 -74.68 12.42 61.81
C THR A 447 -73.21 12.48 62.24
N CYS A 448 -72.90 13.14 63.35
CA CYS A 448 -71.55 13.22 63.90
C CYS A 448 -70.94 11.83 64.14
N ILE A 449 -71.70 10.90 64.68
CA ILE A 449 -71.26 9.51 64.94
C ILE A 449 -71.19 8.71 63.62
N LEU A 450 -72.11 8.87 62.67
CA LEU A 450 -72.02 8.20 61.36
C LEU A 450 -70.77 8.62 60.57
N LEU A 451 -70.34 9.88 60.68
CA LEU A 451 -69.12 10.38 60.02
C LEU A 451 -67.81 9.72 60.52
N CYS A 452 -67.87 8.78 61.48
CA CYS A 452 -66.73 7.96 61.91
C CYS A 452 -66.14 7.13 60.75
N GLY A 453 -66.97 6.52 59.90
CA GLY A 453 -66.49 5.53 58.92
C GLY A 453 -65.80 6.09 57.68
N LEU A 454 -65.84 7.40 57.44
CA LEU A 454 -65.51 7.97 56.12
C LEU A 454 -64.02 7.92 55.71
N LYS A 455 -63.08 7.75 56.64
CA LYS A 455 -61.63 7.80 56.34
C LYS A 455 -60.91 6.45 56.34
N ILE A 456 -61.57 5.37 56.78
CA ILE A 456 -60.90 4.10 57.13
C ILE A 456 -61.11 3.01 56.07
N TYR A 457 -62.24 3.05 55.34
CA TYR A 457 -62.69 1.93 54.50
C TYR A 457 -62.62 2.22 53.00
N PRO A 458 -62.48 1.18 52.14
CA PRO A 458 -62.43 1.33 50.70
C PRO A 458 -63.62 2.09 50.11
N ALA A 459 -63.42 2.65 48.91
CA ALA A 459 -64.47 3.39 48.20
C ALA A 459 -65.77 2.58 48.09
N ASN A 460 -65.68 1.27 47.79
CA ASN A 460 -66.79 0.45 47.31
C ASN A 460 -67.51 -0.40 48.38
N THR A 461 -67.34 -0.13 49.68
CA THR A 461 -68.02 -0.87 50.76
C THR A 461 -69.21 -0.11 51.34
N GLN A 462 -70.22 -0.87 51.80
CA GLN A 462 -71.33 -0.36 52.62
C GLN A 462 -70.80 0.27 53.93
N HIS A 463 -71.59 1.17 54.51
CA HIS A 463 -71.26 1.84 55.77
C HIS A 463 -71.23 0.85 56.95
N GLU A 464 -70.16 0.86 57.75
CA GLU A 464 -69.99 -0.02 58.92
C GLU A 464 -71.20 0.00 59.88
N HIS A 465 -71.70 1.19 60.21
CA HIS A 465 -72.86 1.36 61.10
C HIS A 465 -74.21 0.93 60.47
N TYR A 466 -74.28 0.55 59.19
CA TYR A 466 -75.53 0.13 58.53
C TYR A 466 -76.21 -1.03 59.28
N GLY A 467 -75.43 -2.06 59.62
CA GLY A 467 -75.96 -3.27 60.26
C GLY A 467 -76.56 -3.03 61.65
N VAL A 468 -76.07 -2.03 62.40
CA VAL A 468 -76.64 -1.66 63.71
C VAL A 468 -77.80 -0.67 63.57
N MET A 469 -77.73 0.28 62.62
CA MET A 469 -78.83 1.20 62.31
C MET A 469 -80.07 0.48 61.78
N ASN A 470 -79.90 -0.59 61.01
CA ASN A 470 -81.02 -1.42 60.56
C ASN A 470 -81.64 -2.22 61.71
N LYS A 471 -80.82 -2.72 62.66
CA LYS A 471 -81.29 -3.49 63.83
C LYS A 471 -82.12 -2.69 64.84
N CYS A 472 -82.02 -1.36 64.86
CA CYS A 472 -82.84 -0.49 65.71
C CYS A 472 -83.90 0.31 64.93
N GLU A 473 -84.26 -0.13 63.71
CA GLU A 473 -85.18 0.57 62.78
C GLU A 473 -84.77 2.02 62.43
N GLY A 474 -83.52 2.40 62.73
CA GLY A 474 -83.03 3.77 62.65
C GLY A 474 -83.09 4.36 61.24
N ILE A 475 -82.92 3.54 60.20
CA ILE A 475 -83.10 3.95 58.80
C ILE A 475 -84.55 4.44 58.57
N ASN A 476 -85.55 3.66 59.00
CA ASN A 476 -86.96 3.98 58.82
C ASN A 476 -87.37 5.20 59.65
N LYS A 477 -86.84 5.33 60.88
CA LYS A 477 -87.08 6.49 61.76
C LYS A 477 -86.47 7.79 61.20
N ILE A 478 -85.27 7.73 60.64
CA ILE A 478 -84.64 8.88 59.96
C ILE A 478 -85.42 9.27 58.69
N TYR A 479 -85.92 8.30 57.92
CA TYR A 479 -86.77 8.60 56.76
C TYR A 479 -88.14 9.18 57.16
N ALA A 480 -88.76 8.67 58.24
CA ALA A 480 -89.98 9.26 58.80
C ALA A 480 -89.76 10.71 59.26
N LEU A 481 -88.61 11.01 59.86
CA LEU A 481 -88.22 12.38 60.23
C LEU A 481 -88.07 13.31 59.01
N PHE A 482 -87.46 12.81 57.93
CA PHE A 482 -87.33 13.52 56.66
C PHE A 482 -88.71 13.86 56.07
N LYS A 483 -89.65 12.90 56.06
CA LYS A 483 -91.02 13.10 55.53
C LYS A 483 -91.92 13.93 56.44
N ARG A 484 -91.64 14.05 57.75
CA ARG A 484 -92.44 14.81 58.72
C ARG A 484 -92.51 16.29 58.34
N ILE A 485 -93.74 16.82 58.23
CA ILE A 485 -94.00 18.16 57.70
C ILE A 485 -93.27 19.24 58.51
N ASN A 486 -93.47 19.28 59.82
CA ASN A 486 -93.01 20.35 60.73
C ASN A 486 -91.55 20.19 61.21
N THR A 487 -90.73 19.34 60.59
CA THR A 487 -89.30 19.22 60.90
C THR A 487 -88.51 20.41 60.34
N LEU A 488 -87.53 20.91 61.09
CA LEU A 488 -86.59 21.98 60.67
C LEU A 488 -85.84 21.59 59.39
N LYS A 489 -85.48 22.58 58.55
CA LYS A 489 -84.70 22.35 57.30
C LYS A 489 -83.42 21.57 57.60
N HIS A 490 -82.62 22.05 58.55
CA HIS A 490 -81.36 21.42 58.95
C HIS A 490 -81.52 19.94 59.32
N ALA A 491 -82.46 19.61 60.23
CA ALA A 491 -82.80 18.22 60.55
C ALA A 491 -83.26 17.37 59.34
N LYS A 492 -84.01 17.91 58.37
CA LYS A 492 -84.36 17.19 57.13
C LYS A 492 -83.14 16.96 56.22
N ASP A 493 -82.29 17.96 56.08
CA ASP A 493 -81.06 17.86 55.29
C ASP A 493 -80.14 16.80 55.89
N LEU A 494 -79.92 16.83 57.21
CA LEU A 494 -79.16 15.83 57.95
C LEU A 494 -79.77 14.44 57.87
N ALA A 495 -81.09 14.29 57.86
CA ALA A 495 -81.74 13.00 57.64
C ALA A 495 -81.42 12.42 56.24
N ALA A 496 -81.41 13.25 55.20
CA ALA A 496 -80.98 12.84 53.87
C ALA A 496 -79.47 12.53 53.78
N ILE A 497 -78.63 13.30 54.47
CA ILE A 497 -77.19 13.02 54.60
C ILE A 497 -76.95 11.70 55.34
N CYS A 498 -77.70 11.40 56.41
CA CYS A 498 -77.63 10.12 57.14
C CYS A 498 -77.97 8.92 56.25
N ILE A 499 -79.07 8.98 55.48
CA ILE A 499 -79.46 7.89 54.58
C ILE A 499 -78.42 7.71 53.46
N GLY A 500 -77.93 8.82 52.87
CA GLY A 500 -76.85 8.79 51.88
C GLY A 500 -75.47 8.36 52.44
N LEU A 501 -75.24 8.44 53.75
CA LEU A 501 -74.09 7.82 54.42
C LEU A 501 -74.27 6.30 54.50
N LEU A 502 -75.43 5.86 54.99
CA LEU A 502 -75.73 4.47 55.28
C LEU A 502 -75.78 3.60 54.02
N PHE A 503 -76.37 4.09 52.94
CA PHE A 503 -76.50 3.39 51.66
C PHE A 503 -75.33 3.63 50.67
N LYS A 504 -74.16 4.10 51.15
CA LYS A 504 -72.92 4.08 50.36
C LYS A 504 -72.72 2.69 49.72
N ALA A 505 -72.35 2.64 48.45
CA ALA A 505 -72.17 1.40 47.66
C ALA A 505 -73.39 0.46 47.56
N SER A 506 -74.57 0.83 48.09
CA SER A 506 -75.67 -0.10 48.38
C SER A 506 -76.99 0.42 47.79
N GLU A 507 -77.85 -0.44 47.26
CA GLU A 507 -79.16 0.00 46.77
C GLU A 507 -80.06 0.49 47.93
N ILE A 508 -80.64 1.68 47.80
CA ILE A 508 -81.81 2.07 48.60
C ILE A 508 -83.01 1.32 48.00
N THR A 509 -83.37 0.16 48.55
CA THR A 509 -84.36 -0.75 47.94
C THR A 509 -85.79 -0.22 47.96
N ASP A 510 -86.15 0.61 48.94
CA ASP A 510 -87.41 1.36 48.94
C ASP A 510 -87.37 2.43 47.83
N TYR A 511 -88.22 2.25 46.82
CA TYR A 511 -88.33 3.15 45.66
C TYR A 511 -88.64 4.60 46.06
N TRP A 512 -89.55 4.81 47.02
CA TRP A 512 -89.97 6.15 47.43
C TRP A 512 -88.85 6.84 48.20
N MET A 513 -88.22 6.14 49.16
CA MET A 513 -87.05 6.63 49.88
C MET A 513 -85.91 6.97 48.90
N ARG A 514 -85.66 6.12 47.90
CA ARG A 514 -84.63 6.35 46.88
C ARG A 514 -84.90 7.63 46.08
N CYS A 515 -86.11 7.78 45.54
CA CYS A 515 -86.51 8.98 44.79
C CYS A 515 -86.48 10.25 45.66
N ASP A 516 -87.07 10.22 46.86
CA ASP A 516 -87.13 11.36 47.79
C ASP A 516 -85.74 11.85 48.19
N ILE A 517 -84.89 10.95 48.70
CA ILE A 517 -83.58 11.29 49.26
C ILE A 517 -82.62 11.74 48.16
N ILE A 518 -82.61 11.07 46.99
CA ILE A 518 -81.78 11.51 45.86
C ILE A 518 -82.26 12.87 45.32
N THR A 519 -83.57 13.10 45.23
CA THR A 519 -84.13 14.40 44.81
C THR A 519 -83.80 15.53 45.80
N HIS A 520 -83.70 15.22 47.09
CA HIS A 520 -83.29 16.21 48.10
C HIS A 520 -81.79 16.50 48.06
N LEU A 521 -80.95 15.45 47.99
CA LEU A 521 -79.50 15.59 47.85
C LEU A 521 -79.11 16.35 46.57
N LYS A 522 -79.84 16.14 45.45
CA LYS A 522 -79.70 16.91 44.20
C LYS A 522 -79.92 18.43 44.37
N LYS A 523 -80.72 18.86 45.35
CA LYS A 523 -80.91 20.29 45.67
C LYS A 523 -79.78 20.81 46.55
N LEU A 524 -79.33 20.00 47.51
CA LEU A 524 -78.30 20.38 48.47
C LEU A 524 -76.92 20.61 47.85
N VAL A 525 -76.59 20.09 46.65
CA VAL A 525 -75.30 20.38 45.98
C VAL A 525 -75.12 21.87 45.59
N TYR A 526 -76.18 22.66 45.73
CA TYR A 526 -76.25 24.11 45.51
C TYR A 526 -76.64 24.88 46.79
N ASP A 527 -76.60 24.26 47.98
CA ASP A 527 -76.89 24.96 49.23
C ASP A 527 -75.84 26.04 49.51
N SER A 528 -76.27 27.11 50.19
CA SER A 528 -75.42 28.18 50.69
C SER A 528 -74.47 27.75 51.81
N ASP A 529 -74.82 26.72 52.57
CA ASP A 529 -73.91 26.15 53.56
C ASP A 529 -72.88 25.23 52.89
N GLU A 530 -71.61 25.61 53.02
CA GLU A 530 -70.47 24.94 52.39
C GLU A 530 -70.35 23.47 52.82
N TRP A 531 -70.74 23.14 54.06
CA TRP A 531 -70.69 21.78 54.56
C TRP A 531 -71.81 20.92 53.97
N MET A 532 -73.06 21.39 53.95
CA MET A 532 -74.20 20.72 53.28
C MET A 532 -73.94 20.51 51.79
N LYS A 533 -73.41 21.54 51.13
CA LYS A 533 -73.07 21.54 49.70
C LYS A 533 -72.07 20.44 49.35
N ASN A 534 -71.01 20.30 50.14
CA ASN A 534 -69.97 19.31 49.89
C ASN A 534 -70.36 17.91 50.41
N ALA A 535 -71.01 17.83 51.58
CA ALA A 535 -71.49 16.56 52.14
C ALA A 535 -72.49 15.87 51.21
N SER A 536 -73.40 16.62 50.58
CA SER A 536 -74.40 16.10 49.63
C SER A 536 -73.78 15.62 48.32
N ARG A 537 -72.80 16.34 47.74
CA ARG A 537 -71.98 15.86 46.60
C ARG A 537 -71.35 14.51 46.93
N GLU A 538 -70.70 14.39 48.09
CA GLU A 538 -70.08 13.14 48.53
C GLU A 538 -71.10 12.02 48.87
N ARG A 539 -72.34 12.36 49.24
CA ARG A 539 -73.42 11.36 49.36
C ARG A 539 -73.84 10.85 48.00
N LEU A 540 -74.06 11.74 47.02
CA LEU A 540 -74.43 11.35 45.65
C LEU A 540 -73.32 10.52 44.99
N LYS A 541 -72.05 10.90 45.14
CA LYS A 541 -70.89 10.12 44.66
C LYS A 541 -70.85 8.73 45.32
N GLY A 542 -71.11 8.64 46.63
CA GLY A 542 -71.17 7.36 47.36
C GLY A 542 -72.37 6.47 47.03
N LEU A 543 -73.52 7.07 46.70
CA LEU A 543 -74.74 6.36 46.26
C LEU A 543 -74.61 5.86 44.82
N ALA A 544 -74.02 6.65 43.92
CA ALA A 544 -73.84 6.35 42.49
C ALA A 544 -72.90 5.17 42.19
N GLN A 545 -72.24 4.62 43.21
CA GLN A 545 -71.51 3.35 43.11
C GLN A 545 -72.44 2.14 42.91
N ASN A 546 -73.70 2.24 43.35
CA ASN A 546 -74.73 1.26 43.04
C ASN A 546 -75.52 1.70 41.79
N LEU A 547 -75.69 0.79 40.82
CA LEU A 547 -76.28 1.11 39.51
C LEU A 547 -77.74 1.59 39.58
N VAL A 548 -78.54 1.09 40.54
CA VAL A 548 -79.96 1.47 40.66
C VAL A 548 -80.08 2.88 41.23
N ASN A 549 -79.30 3.20 42.28
CA ASN A 549 -79.17 4.56 42.77
C ASN A 549 -78.61 5.51 41.70
N LYS A 550 -77.59 5.06 40.94
CA LYS A 550 -76.97 5.85 39.87
C LYS A 550 -77.98 6.25 38.80
N GLY A 551 -78.82 5.33 38.34
CA GLY A 551 -79.89 5.63 37.39
C GLY A 551 -80.86 6.70 37.90
N GLU A 552 -81.21 6.67 39.18
CA GLU A 552 -82.03 7.72 39.82
C GLU A 552 -81.30 9.07 39.93
N ILE A 553 -79.98 9.06 40.13
CA ILE A 553 -79.13 10.26 40.13
C ILE A 553 -79.04 10.86 38.72
N GLU A 554 -78.90 10.06 37.67
CA GLU A 554 -78.76 10.55 36.29
C GLU A 554 -80.10 10.98 35.65
N LYS A 555 -81.26 10.61 36.24
CA LYS A 555 -82.59 11.12 35.79
C LYS A 555 -82.61 12.64 35.68
N GLY A 556 -83.12 13.12 34.55
CA GLY A 556 -83.22 14.54 34.20
C GLY A 556 -81.92 15.13 33.62
N GLY A 557 -80.91 14.31 33.32
CA GLY A 557 -79.60 14.79 32.86
C GLY A 557 -78.77 15.44 33.97
N PHE A 558 -79.10 15.16 35.23
CA PHE A 558 -78.36 15.70 36.38
C PHE A 558 -76.97 15.04 36.47
N VAL A 559 -75.93 15.88 36.43
CA VAL A 559 -74.55 15.50 36.71
C VAL A 559 -74.18 16.06 38.08
N ILE A 560 -73.52 15.26 38.92
CA ILE A 560 -73.04 15.72 40.23
C ILE A 560 -71.94 16.77 39.98
N PRO A 561 -72.07 18.01 40.49
CA PRO A 561 -70.99 18.99 40.41
C PRO A 561 -69.75 18.52 41.18
N GLU A 562 -68.57 18.90 40.70
CA GLU A 562 -67.27 18.47 41.27
C GLU A 562 -67.15 18.74 42.78
#